data_AF-A0A251UXP6-F1
#
_entry.id   AF-A0A251UXP6-F1
#
_cell.length_a   1.000
_cell.length_b   1.000
_cell.length_c   1.000
_cell.angle_alpha   90.00
_cell.angle_beta   90.00
_cell.angle_gamma   90.00
#
_symmetry.space_group_name_H-M   'P 1'
#
loop_
_entity.id
_entity.type
_entity.pdbx_description
1 polymer ?
#
loop_
_entity_poly.entity_id
_entity_poly.type
_entity_poly.pdbx_seq_one_letter_code
_entity_poly.pdbx_strand_id
1 'polypeptide(L)'
;MEIAELVCTPNVLLLENIMVWSSKNYHGPFRYSDQEVLTQMEEDKLVWLLDSMQSSDSSARMRAAEVLRALTKFRKSHRIYLGEYTRFIETMLNALLQKEETKNSYEEDLYLTMLHVAMHEPNRNALGESNTLVLSLMNGLEPEKIEVIRNTCLSGLSMLASMDSNHEKLGGLGLVKWFLNILKRREDDIMTKNAVRGLLHLCETKTNVERFIKEGGVKVFADHISSGKLLLVNNMLSMLVVITKSAKDSVIWRKANGIKLMASVLRNRECALKVKACCIHILENLCLMDPESLRPIREDTELRACISQLGLCKNMSIQTKALHIIHMMYN
;
A
#
# COMPACT_ATOMS: atom_id res chain seq x y z
N MET A 1 -11.22 -56.51 13.02
CA MET A 1 -11.23 -57.08 11.65
C MET A 1 -12.62 -56.88 11.09
N GLU A 2 -12.88 -56.12 10.03
CA GLU A 2 -12.08 -55.25 9.18
C GLU A 2 -13.17 -54.48 8.40
N ILE A 3 -13.32 -53.18 8.64
CA ILE A 3 -13.99 -52.28 7.70
C ILE A 3 -12.85 -51.47 7.10
N ALA A 4 -12.10 -52.14 6.24
CA ALA A 4 -11.05 -51.53 5.45
C ALA A 4 -11.68 -50.98 4.17
N GLU A 5 -11.18 -49.82 3.74
CA GLU A 5 -11.33 -49.24 2.40
C GLU A 5 -12.67 -48.58 2.07
N LEU A 6 -12.98 -47.47 2.75
CA LEU A 6 -13.49 -46.28 2.06
C LEU A 6 -12.54 -45.12 2.33
N VAL A 7 -11.39 -45.17 1.67
CA VAL A 7 -10.51 -44.02 1.49
C VAL A 7 -11.32 -42.99 0.68
N CYS A 8 -11.94 -42.05 1.38
CA CYS A 8 -12.47 -40.83 0.79
C CYS A 8 -11.30 -40.01 0.25
N THR A 9 -10.79 -40.34 -0.93
CA THR A 9 -10.13 -39.36 -1.79
C THR A 9 -11.14 -38.23 -2.00
N PRO A 10 -10.89 -36.99 -1.52
CA PRO A 10 -11.75 -35.88 -1.84
C PRO A 10 -11.65 -35.70 -3.35
N ASN A 11 -12.74 -36.00 -4.07
CA ASN A 11 -12.78 -35.89 -5.51
C ASN A 11 -12.49 -34.43 -5.88
N VAL A 12 -11.24 -34.14 -6.28
CA VAL A 12 -10.74 -32.78 -6.54
C VAL A 12 -11.60 -32.11 -7.60
N LEU A 13 -12.12 -32.87 -8.56
CA LEU A 13 -13.06 -32.42 -9.59
C LEU A 13 -14.42 -31.98 -9.00
N LEU A 14 -14.88 -32.58 -7.90
CA LEU A 14 -16.14 -32.18 -7.26
C LEU A 14 -15.97 -30.83 -6.55
N LEU A 15 -14.86 -30.62 -5.85
CA LEU A 15 -14.54 -29.34 -5.22
C LEU A 15 -14.28 -28.25 -6.27
N GLU A 16 -13.62 -28.59 -7.37
CA GLU A 16 -13.41 -27.70 -8.52
C GLU A 16 -14.74 -27.29 -9.16
N ASN A 17 -15.65 -28.24 -9.40
CA ASN A 17 -16.98 -27.95 -9.93
C ASN A 17 -17.82 -27.11 -8.97
N ILE A 18 -17.73 -27.37 -7.66
CA ILE A 18 -18.42 -26.57 -6.64
C ILE A 18 -17.84 -25.15 -6.57
N MET A 19 -16.51 -24.98 -6.65
CA MET A 19 -15.85 -23.67 -6.64
C MET A 19 -16.11 -22.87 -7.92
N VAL A 20 -16.03 -23.51 -9.09
CA VAL A 20 -16.33 -22.89 -10.39
C VAL A 20 -17.80 -22.51 -10.48
N TRP A 21 -18.71 -23.40 -10.06
CA TRP A 21 -20.14 -23.10 -10.04
C TRP A 21 -20.50 -21.99 -9.03
N SER A 22 -19.92 -22.04 -7.83
CA SER A 22 -20.10 -20.99 -6.81
C SER A 22 -19.55 -19.63 -7.27
N SER A 23 -18.42 -19.61 -7.98
CA SER A 23 -17.83 -18.37 -8.50
C SER A 23 -18.64 -17.71 -9.63
N LYS A 24 -19.41 -18.50 -10.39
CA LYS A 24 -20.19 -18.02 -11.54
C LYS A 24 -21.65 -17.71 -11.22
N ASN A 25 -22.24 -18.34 -10.20
CA ASN A 25 -23.69 -18.34 -9.98
C ASN A 25 -24.18 -17.74 -8.64
N TYR A 26 -23.31 -17.16 -7.81
CA TYR A 26 -23.69 -16.70 -6.47
C TYR A 26 -23.42 -15.20 -6.22
N HIS A 27 -24.49 -14.45 -5.91
CA HIS A 27 -24.46 -13.00 -5.61
C HIS A 27 -24.90 -12.65 -4.16
N GLY A 28 -24.94 -13.62 -3.25
CA GLY A 28 -25.29 -13.43 -1.83
C GLY A 28 -24.11 -13.61 -0.87
N PRO A 29 -24.20 -13.10 0.38
CA PRO A 29 -23.11 -13.21 1.35
C PRO A 29 -22.99 -14.66 1.85
N PHE A 30 -21.94 -15.35 1.42
CA PHE A 30 -21.59 -16.66 1.96
C PHE A 30 -21.10 -16.48 3.39
N ARG A 31 -21.87 -16.93 4.39
CA ARG A 31 -21.37 -17.11 5.75
C ARG A 31 -20.60 -18.44 5.79
N TYR A 32 -19.34 -18.42 5.34
CA TYR A 32 -18.41 -19.45 5.81
C TYR A 32 -18.28 -19.27 7.31
N SER A 33 -18.43 -20.36 8.08
CA SER A 33 -18.09 -20.32 9.49
C SER A 33 -16.67 -19.80 9.61
N ASP A 34 -16.44 -18.78 10.45
CA ASP A 34 -15.13 -18.38 10.94
C ASP A 34 -14.54 -19.51 11.82
N GLN A 35 -14.48 -20.73 11.29
CA GLN A 35 -13.68 -21.79 11.90
C GLN A 35 -12.23 -21.35 11.71
N GLU A 36 -11.68 -20.80 12.79
CA GLU A 36 -10.29 -20.34 12.84
C GLU A 36 -9.31 -21.53 12.77
N VAL A 37 -9.79 -22.76 12.95
CA VAL A 37 -8.99 -23.98 13.02
C VAL A 37 -9.19 -24.82 11.76
N LEU A 38 -8.09 -25.19 11.10
CA LEU A 38 -8.09 -26.15 10.00
C LEU A 38 -8.24 -27.57 10.51
N THR A 39 -8.87 -28.43 9.73
CA THR A 39 -8.77 -29.88 9.93
C THR A 39 -7.44 -30.40 9.40
N GLN A 40 -6.91 -31.50 9.96
CA GLN A 40 -5.68 -32.13 9.47
C GLN A 40 -5.73 -32.40 7.95
N MET A 41 -6.89 -32.84 7.45
CA MET A 41 -7.08 -33.09 6.02
C MET A 41 -6.94 -31.81 5.17
N GLU A 42 -7.36 -30.65 5.69
CA GLU A 42 -7.18 -29.37 4.99
C GLU A 42 -5.73 -28.91 5.02
N GLU A 43 -5.02 -29.13 6.13
CA GLU A 43 -3.57 -28.88 6.22
C GLU A 43 -2.78 -29.76 5.24
N ASP A 44 -3.02 -31.07 5.24
CA ASP A 44 -2.38 -32.02 4.33
C ASP A 44 -2.64 -31.65 2.87
N LYS A 45 -3.85 -31.16 2.56
CA LYS A 45 -4.19 -30.67 1.22
C LYS A 45 -3.39 -29.42 0.85
N LEU A 46 -3.21 -28.48 1.77
CA LEU A 46 -2.41 -27.27 1.51
C LEU A 46 -0.94 -27.63 1.26
N VAL A 47 -0.38 -28.55 2.04
CA VAL A 47 1.00 -29.05 1.84
C VAL A 47 1.12 -29.77 0.49
N TRP A 48 0.17 -30.65 0.16
CA TRP A 48 0.15 -31.34 -1.14
C TRP A 48 0.08 -30.38 -2.32
N LEU A 49 -0.68 -29.28 -2.21
CA LEU A 49 -0.72 -28.23 -3.24
C LEU A 49 0.64 -27.52 -3.39
N LEU A 50 1.31 -27.21 -2.27
CA LEU A 50 2.64 -26.60 -2.30
C LEU A 50 3.67 -27.52 -2.96
N ASP A 51 3.68 -28.80 -2.64
CA ASP A 51 4.56 -29.78 -3.26
C ASP A 51 4.21 -29.99 -4.75
N SER A 52 2.92 -29.99 -5.10
CA SER A 52 2.46 -30.10 -6.50
C SER A 52 2.90 -28.91 -7.37
N MET A 53 3.08 -27.73 -6.79
CA MET A 53 3.66 -26.58 -7.49
C MET A 53 5.14 -26.75 -7.84
N GLN A 54 5.84 -27.72 -7.25
CA GLN A 54 7.23 -28.05 -7.56
C GLN A 54 7.35 -29.21 -8.56
N SER A 55 6.24 -29.78 -9.04
CA SER A 55 6.28 -30.92 -9.96
C SER A 55 6.84 -30.55 -11.34
N SER A 56 7.42 -31.51 -12.06
CA SER A 56 7.84 -31.31 -13.45
C SER A 56 6.66 -31.13 -14.43
N ASP A 57 5.45 -31.55 -14.07
CA ASP A 57 4.25 -31.37 -14.89
C ASP A 57 3.73 -29.92 -14.78
N SER A 58 3.86 -29.16 -15.87
CA SER A 58 3.38 -27.78 -16.00
C SER A 58 1.87 -27.67 -15.71
N SER A 59 1.05 -28.61 -16.17
CA SER A 59 -0.40 -28.58 -15.96
C SER A 59 -0.77 -28.79 -14.50
N ALA A 60 -0.10 -29.73 -13.82
CA ALA A 60 -0.28 -29.93 -12.38
C ALA A 60 0.16 -28.69 -11.58
N ARG A 61 1.31 -28.09 -11.92
CA ARG A 61 1.79 -26.86 -11.27
C ARG A 61 0.81 -25.70 -11.39
N MET A 62 0.32 -25.45 -12.61
CA MET A 62 -0.62 -24.35 -12.86
C MET A 62 -1.93 -24.55 -12.09
N ARG A 63 -2.49 -25.77 -12.11
CA ARG A 63 -3.71 -26.10 -11.36
C ARG A 63 -3.50 -25.97 -9.85
N ALA A 64 -2.36 -26.39 -9.33
CA ALA A 64 -2.05 -26.26 -7.91
C ALA A 64 -2.02 -24.78 -7.47
N ALA A 65 -1.39 -23.90 -8.26
CA ALA A 65 -1.38 -22.46 -7.98
C ALA A 65 -2.77 -21.83 -8.05
N GLU A 66 -3.58 -22.18 -9.06
CA GLU A 66 -4.95 -21.68 -9.20
C GLU A 66 -5.83 -22.06 -8.00
N VAL A 67 -5.76 -23.33 -7.57
CA VAL A 67 -6.50 -23.83 -6.42
C VAL A 67 -6.02 -23.17 -5.13
N LEU A 68 -4.70 -23.01 -4.95
CA LEU A 68 -4.13 -22.35 -3.78
C LEU A 68 -4.57 -20.87 -3.69
N ARG A 69 -4.58 -20.17 -4.83
CA ARG A 69 -5.14 -18.81 -4.91
C ARG A 69 -6.61 -18.78 -4.51
N ALA A 70 -7.42 -19.70 -5.01
CA ALA A 70 -8.85 -19.75 -4.71
C ALA A 70 -9.10 -19.97 -3.20
N LEU A 71 -8.38 -20.91 -2.58
CA LEU A 71 -8.50 -21.21 -1.16
C LEU A 71 -8.11 -20.02 -0.28
N THR A 72 -6.97 -19.39 -0.59
CA THR A 72 -6.49 -18.21 0.15
C THR A 72 -7.37 -16.99 -0.06
N LYS A 73 -8.07 -16.86 -1.20
CA LYS A 73 -9.01 -15.76 -1.44
C LYS A 73 -10.14 -15.74 -0.43
N PHE A 74 -10.68 -16.92 -0.06
CA PHE A 74 -11.92 -16.99 0.71
C PHE A 74 -11.74 -17.38 2.18
N ARG A 75 -10.63 -18.03 2.56
CA ARG A 75 -10.48 -18.62 3.89
C ARG A 75 -9.33 -18.01 4.69
N LYS A 76 -9.68 -17.33 5.79
CA LYS A 76 -8.70 -16.76 6.75
C LYS A 76 -7.78 -17.84 7.32
N SER A 77 -8.32 -18.99 7.74
CA SER A 77 -7.54 -20.11 8.29
C SER A 77 -6.45 -20.62 7.34
N HIS A 78 -6.72 -20.65 6.03
CA HIS A 78 -5.75 -21.06 5.03
C HIS A 78 -4.62 -20.02 4.88
N ARG A 79 -4.95 -18.72 5.00
CA ARG A 79 -3.93 -17.65 5.00
C ARG A 79 -3.03 -17.73 6.23
N ILE A 80 -3.60 -18.00 7.41
CA ILE A 80 -2.86 -18.15 8.67
C ILE A 80 -1.86 -19.31 8.51
N TYR A 81 -2.36 -20.50 8.20
CA TYR A 81 -1.53 -21.69 8.06
C TYR A 81 -0.39 -21.52 7.06
N LEU A 82 -0.66 -20.99 5.86
CA LEU A 82 0.39 -20.77 4.86
C LEU A 82 1.41 -19.71 5.27
N GLY A 83 1.01 -18.73 6.08
CA GLY A 83 1.94 -17.72 6.61
C GLY A 83 2.88 -18.26 7.67
N GLU A 84 2.44 -19.28 8.41
CA GLU A 84 3.24 -19.99 9.41
C GLU A 84 4.07 -21.14 8.80
N TYR A 85 3.68 -21.62 7.61
CA TYR A 85 4.36 -22.70 6.93
C TYR A 85 5.71 -22.28 6.37
N THR A 86 6.79 -22.78 6.97
CA THR A 86 8.18 -22.39 6.71
C THR A 86 8.61 -22.46 5.24
N ARG A 87 8.13 -23.47 4.50
CA ARG A 87 8.48 -23.64 3.07
C ARG A 87 7.64 -22.76 2.13
N PHE A 88 6.62 -22.05 2.61
CA PHE A 88 5.72 -21.28 1.74
C PHE A 88 6.49 -20.28 0.87
N ILE A 89 7.30 -19.42 1.48
CA ILE A 89 8.06 -18.38 0.77
C ILE A 89 9.00 -19.00 -0.27
N GLU A 90 9.72 -20.05 0.11
CA GLU A 90 10.65 -20.76 -0.77
C GLU A 90 9.92 -21.38 -1.97
N THR A 91 8.81 -22.09 -1.73
CA THR A 91 7.99 -22.69 -2.78
C THR A 91 7.48 -21.65 -3.77
N MET A 92 6.99 -20.50 -3.28
CA MET A 92 6.49 -19.41 -4.14
C MET A 92 7.62 -18.81 -5.00
N LEU A 93 8.79 -18.58 -4.41
CA LEU A 93 9.95 -18.05 -5.12
C LEU A 93 10.47 -19.03 -6.17
N ASN A 94 10.59 -20.31 -5.83
CA ASN A 94 11.01 -21.35 -6.78
C ASN A 94 10.02 -21.47 -7.94
N ALA A 95 8.72 -21.40 -7.66
CA ALA A 95 7.68 -21.40 -8.68
C ALA A 95 7.80 -20.21 -9.66
N LEU A 96 8.12 -19.01 -9.15
CA LEU A 96 8.35 -17.82 -9.98
C LEU A 96 9.60 -17.91 -10.85
N LEU A 97 10.60 -18.72 -10.46
CA LEU A 97 11.83 -18.92 -11.24
C LEU A 97 11.67 -19.91 -12.39
N GLN A 98 10.62 -20.73 -12.40
CA GLN A 98 10.38 -21.72 -13.45
C GLN A 98 9.85 -21.02 -14.72
N LYS A 99 10.79 -20.50 -15.51
CA LYS A 99 10.58 -19.60 -16.67
C LYS A 99 10.00 -20.22 -17.93
N GLU A 100 9.85 -21.55 -18.00
CA GLU A 100 9.72 -22.18 -19.32
C GLU A 100 8.38 -21.95 -20.02
N GLU A 101 7.32 -21.53 -19.34
CA GLU A 101 6.05 -21.21 -20.00
C GLU A 101 5.06 -20.49 -19.06
N THR A 102 5.51 -19.47 -18.31
CA THR A 102 4.60 -18.75 -17.41
C THR A 102 3.64 -17.88 -18.22
N LYS A 103 2.51 -18.49 -18.63
CA LYS A 103 1.29 -17.78 -18.96
C LYS A 103 1.06 -16.75 -17.86
N ASN A 104 0.77 -15.48 -18.21
CA ASN A 104 0.55 -14.42 -17.24
C ASN A 104 -0.41 -14.82 -16.11
N SER A 105 -1.34 -15.75 -16.37
CA SER A 105 -2.24 -16.33 -15.37
C SER A 105 -1.54 -17.10 -14.24
N TYR A 106 -0.48 -17.86 -14.53
CA TYR A 106 0.24 -18.62 -13.49
C TYR A 106 0.98 -17.68 -12.54
N GLU A 107 1.72 -16.71 -13.10
CA GLU A 107 2.42 -15.70 -12.30
C GLU A 107 1.42 -14.85 -11.48
N GLU A 108 0.28 -14.50 -12.08
CA GLU A 108 -0.82 -13.84 -11.39
C GLU A 108 -1.35 -14.66 -10.20
N ASP A 109 -1.59 -15.97 -10.37
CA ASP A 109 -2.05 -16.84 -9.29
C ASP A 109 -1.06 -16.90 -8.13
N LEU A 110 0.25 -16.90 -8.43
CA LEU A 110 1.29 -16.88 -7.42
C LEU A 110 1.31 -15.56 -6.63
N TYR A 111 1.31 -14.42 -7.32
CA TYR A 111 1.29 -13.12 -6.65
C TYR A 111 0.01 -12.88 -5.84
N LEU A 112 -1.14 -13.31 -6.37
CA LEU A 112 -2.41 -13.19 -5.66
C LEU A 112 -2.43 -14.06 -4.40
N THR A 113 -1.87 -15.27 -4.46
CA THR A 113 -1.72 -16.12 -3.26
C THR A 113 -0.88 -15.43 -2.19
N MET A 114 0.27 -14.86 -2.56
CA MET A 114 1.12 -14.11 -1.61
C MET A 114 0.41 -12.87 -1.04
N LEU A 115 -0.33 -12.13 -1.88
CA LEU A 115 -1.16 -11.01 -1.42
C LEU A 115 -2.22 -11.46 -0.42
N HIS A 116 -2.94 -12.55 -0.70
CA HIS A 116 -3.95 -13.09 0.19
C HIS A 116 -3.35 -13.51 1.53
N VAL A 117 -2.20 -14.18 1.54
CA VAL A 117 -1.50 -14.55 2.77
C VAL A 117 -1.12 -13.30 3.57
N ALA A 118 -0.65 -12.23 2.91
CA ALA A 118 -0.35 -10.94 3.55
C ALA A 118 -1.58 -10.21 4.10
N MET A 119 -2.81 -10.58 3.70
CA MET A 119 -4.04 -9.99 4.28
C MET A 119 -4.16 -10.27 5.77
N HIS A 120 -3.60 -11.39 6.25
CA HIS A 120 -3.47 -11.63 7.68
C HIS A 120 -2.23 -10.89 8.21
N GLU A 121 -2.45 -9.95 9.11
CA GLU A 121 -1.42 -9.03 9.60
C GLU A 121 -0.19 -9.70 10.23
N PRO A 122 -0.35 -10.71 11.11
CA PRO A 122 0.79 -11.46 11.67
C PRO A 122 1.76 -12.03 10.63
N ASN A 123 1.26 -12.41 9.44
CA ASN A 123 2.09 -12.97 8.37
C ASN A 123 3.04 -11.95 7.73
N ARG A 124 2.71 -10.65 7.80
CA ARG A 124 3.42 -9.59 7.07
C ARG A 124 4.85 -9.40 7.55
N ASN A 125 5.15 -9.72 8.81
CA ASN A 125 6.52 -9.69 9.33
C ASN A 125 7.40 -10.73 8.63
N ALA A 126 7.02 -12.00 8.67
CA ALA A 126 7.77 -13.08 8.04
C ALA A 126 7.92 -12.88 6.52
N LEU A 127 6.87 -12.39 5.84
CA LEU A 127 6.94 -12.06 4.41
C LEU A 127 7.90 -10.88 4.14
N GLY A 128 7.86 -9.81 4.95
CA GLY A 128 8.78 -8.68 4.85
C GLY A 128 10.22 -9.02 5.22
N GLU A 129 10.44 -10.08 6.01
CA GLU A 129 11.75 -10.59 6.38
C GLU A 129 12.49 -11.29 5.22
N SER A 130 11.80 -11.67 4.15
CA SER A 130 12.47 -12.22 2.96
C SER A 130 12.84 -11.11 1.95
N ASN A 131 14.13 -10.79 1.84
CA ASN A 131 14.63 -9.85 0.82
C ASN A 131 14.27 -10.32 -0.59
N THR A 132 14.44 -11.62 -0.86
CA THR A 132 14.17 -12.21 -2.17
C THR A 132 12.70 -12.09 -2.54
N LEU A 133 11.78 -12.29 -1.58
CA LEU A 133 10.35 -12.09 -1.79
C LEU A 133 10.03 -10.63 -2.13
N VAL A 134 10.54 -9.69 -1.33
CA VAL A 134 10.31 -8.26 -1.56
C VAL A 134 10.84 -7.84 -2.93
N LEU A 135 12.05 -8.27 -3.30
CA LEU A 135 12.62 -7.99 -4.62
C LEU A 135 11.81 -8.63 -5.74
N SER A 136 11.26 -9.84 -5.54
CA SER A 136 10.36 -10.46 -6.51
C SER A 136 9.08 -9.67 -6.70
N LEU A 137 8.47 -9.17 -5.62
CA LEU A 137 7.30 -8.30 -5.69
C LEU A 137 7.64 -6.98 -6.42
N MET A 138 8.83 -6.42 -6.20
CA MET A 138 9.29 -5.23 -6.91
C MET A 138 9.47 -5.50 -8.42
N ASN A 139 10.00 -6.68 -8.80
CA ASN A 139 10.06 -7.09 -10.21
C ASN A 139 8.67 -7.24 -10.84
N GLY A 140 7.65 -7.59 -10.03
CA GLY A 140 6.25 -7.60 -10.45
C GLY A 140 5.67 -6.22 -10.78
N LEU A 141 6.36 -5.12 -10.42
CA LEU A 141 5.95 -3.74 -10.73
C LEU A 141 6.45 -3.24 -12.09
N GLU A 142 7.34 -3.99 -12.75
CA GLU A 142 7.94 -3.58 -14.02
C GLU A 142 6.87 -3.31 -15.10
N PRO A 143 7.06 -2.30 -15.97
CA PRO A 143 6.07 -1.91 -16.98
C PRO A 143 5.61 -3.05 -17.91
N GLU A 144 6.47 -4.04 -18.13
CA GLU A 144 6.22 -5.19 -19.00
C GLU A 144 5.24 -6.20 -18.38
N LYS A 145 5.00 -6.13 -17.06
CA LYS A 145 4.04 -6.98 -16.36
C LYS A 145 2.61 -6.51 -16.62
N ILE A 146 1.67 -7.46 -16.72
CA ILE A 146 0.26 -7.12 -16.86
C ILE A 146 -0.25 -6.34 -15.64
N GLU A 147 -1.24 -5.47 -15.87
CA GLU A 147 -1.77 -4.56 -14.86
C GLU A 147 -2.19 -5.27 -13.56
N VAL A 148 -2.81 -6.44 -13.66
CA VAL A 148 -3.25 -7.22 -12.49
C VAL A 148 -2.07 -7.64 -11.61
N ILE A 149 -0.96 -8.10 -12.21
CA ILE A 149 0.26 -8.47 -11.48
C ILE A 149 0.85 -7.24 -10.80
N ARG A 150 0.99 -6.13 -11.55
CA ARG A 150 1.52 -4.87 -11.01
C ARG A 150 0.70 -4.38 -9.81
N ASN A 151 -0.63 -4.41 -9.93
CA ASN A 151 -1.56 -3.97 -8.89
C ASN A 151 -1.48 -4.88 -7.65
N THR A 152 -1.38 -6.18 -7.88
CA THR A 152 -1.26 -7.19 -6.82
C THR A 152 0.04 -7.03 -6.05
N CYS A 153 1.17 -6.90 -6.77
CA CYS A 153 2.49 -6.71 -6.17
C CYS A 153 2.58 -5.41 -5.38
N LEU A 154 2.04 -4.33 -5.94
CA LEU A 154 2.02 -3.03 -5.27
C LEU A 154 1.17 -3.07 -3.99
N SER A 155 0.01 -3.73 -4.05
CA SER A 155 -0.84 -3.92 -2.88
C SER A 155 -0.13 -4.74 -1.81
N GLY A 156 0.57 -5.81 -2.21
CA GLY A 156 1.37 -6.64 -1.31
C GLY A 156 2.46 -5.83 -0.63
N LEU A 157 3.27 -5.10 -1.40
CA LEU A 157 4.33 -4.23 -0.88
C LEU A 157 3.79 -3.14 0.07
N SER A 158 2.64 -2.54 -0.26
CA SER A 158 1.96 -1.56 0.59
C SER A 158 1.51 -2.18 1.93
N MET A 159 1.05 -3.44 1.90
CA MET A 159 0.66 -4.17 3.11
C MET A 159 1.88 -4.58 3.93
N LEU A 160 2.95 -5.07 3.32
CA LEU A 160 4.20 -5.36 4.03
C LEU A 160 4.77 -4.10 4.68
N ALA A 161 4.65 -2.95 4.01
CA ALA A 161 5.03 -1.65 4.56
C ALA A 161 4.19 -1.23 5.76
N SER A 162 3.01 -1.79 6.01
CA SER A 162 2.19 -1.44 7.19
C SER A 162 2.72 -2.00 8.52
N MET A 163 3.80 -2.79 8.49
CA MET A 163 4.46 -3.29 9.70
C MET A 163 5.69 -2.44 10.02
N ASP A 164 5.73 -1.88 11.23
CA ASP A 164 6.82 -1.02 11.68
C ASP A 164 8.20 -1.68 11.58
N SER A 165 8.28 -2.97 11.91
CA SER A 165 9.47 -3.82 11.78
C SER A 165 10.05 -3.88 10.37
N ASN A 166 9.23 -3.63 9.34
CA ASN A 166 9.63 -3.71 7.94
C ASN A 166 10.13 -2.36 7.40
N HIS A 167 9.85 -1.23 8.07
CA HIS A 167 10.04 0.11 7.49
C HIS A 167 11.47 0.39 7.01
N GLU A 168 12.47 0.21 7.88
CA GLU A 168 13.87 0.50 7.52
C GLU A 168 14.39 -0.40 6.41
N LYS A 169 14.01 -1.67 6.46
CA LYS A 169 14.45 -2.69 5.51
C LYS A 169 13.87 -2.45 4.11
N LEU A 170 12.55 -2.31 4.01
CA LEU A 170 11.88 -2.04 2.74
C LEU A 170 12.35 -0.69 2.15
N GLY A 171 12.59 0.29 3.01
CA GLY A 171 13.23 1.55 2.66
C GLY A 171 14.62 1.37 2.05
N GLY A 172 15.46 0.56 2.70
CA GLY A 172 16.81 0.21 2.26
C GLY A 172 16.86 -0.55 0.93
N LEU A 173 15.82 -1.35 0.63
CA LEU A 173 15.64 -2.02 -0.66
C LEU A 173 15.20 -1.06 -1.78
N GLY A 174 14.94 0.22 -1.48
CA GLY A 174 14.58 1.24 -2.47
C GLY A 174 13.09 1.36 -2.75
N LEU A 175 12.22 0.80 -1.89
CA LEU A 175 10.77 0.80 -2.11
C LEU A 175 10.16 2.22 -2.16
N VAL A 176 10.75 3.17 -1.41
CA VAL A 176 10.36 4.60 -1.46
C VAL A 176 10.46 5.16 -2.88
N LYS A 177 11.57 4.87 -3.58
CA LYS A 177 11.78 5.32 -4.96
C LYS A 177 10.76 4.71 -5.92
N TRP A 178 10.47 3.42 -5.73
CA TRP A 178 9.48 2.71 -6.53
C TRP A 178 8.08 3.30 -6.40
N PHE A 179 7.59 3.53 -5.18
CA PHE A 179 6.28 4.17 -4.98
C PHE A 179 6.24 5.58 -5.57
N LEU A 180 7.32 6.36 -5.45
CA LEU A 180 7.39 7.68 -6.08
C LEU A 180 7.36 7.62 -7.61
N ASN A 181 7.99 6.62 -8.22
CA ASN A 181 7.97 6.44 -9.67
C ASN A 181 6.57 6.09 -10.19
N ILE A 182 5.81 5.27 -9.44
CA ILE A 182 4.40 4.97 -9.75
C ILE A 182 3.57 6.24 -9.76
N LEU A 183 3.73 7.09 -8.73
CA LEU A 183 3.06 8.38 -8.68
C LEU A 183 3.48 9.29 -9.85
N LYS A 184 4.79 9.40 -10.16
CA LYS A 184 5.28 10.20 -11.29
C LYS A 184 4.66 9.78 -12.63
N ARG A 185 4.43 8.49 -12.85
CA ARG A 185 3.80 7.94 -14.06
C ARG A 185 2.30 8.22 -14.16
N ARG A 186 1.65 8.67 -13.07
CA ARG A 186 0.20 8.92 -12.98
C ARG A 186 -0.60 7.70 -13.44
N GLU A 187 -0.25 6.54 -12.91
CA GLU A 187 -0.97 5.28 -13.11
C GLU A 187 -2.42 5.39 -12.59
N ASP A 188 -3.19 4.31 -12.69
CA ASP A 188 -4.58 4.28 -12.25
C ASP A 188 -4.76 4.63 -10.75
N ASP A 189 -6.01 4.90 -10.36
CA ASP A 189 -6.33 5.35 -9.01
C ASP A 189 -6.04 4.29 -7.93
N ILE A 190 -6.09 3.00 -8.26
CA ILE A 190 -5.76 1.90 -7.34
C ILE A 190 -4.25 1.91 -7.08
N MET A 191 -3.44 1.97 -8.13
CA MET A 191 -1.99 2.08 -8.00
C MET A 191 -1.59 3.31 -7.18
N THR A 192 -2.16 4.46 -7.54
CA THR A 192 -1.89 5.73 -6.86
C THR A 192 -2.21 5.63 -5.37
N LYS A 193 -3.36 5.05 -5.02
CA LYS A 193 -3.78 4.87 -3.62
C LYS A 193 -2.82 3.96 -2.84
N ASN A 194 -2.43 2.82 -3.42
CA ASN A 194 -1.54 1.87 -2.76
C ASN A 194 -0.12 2.43 -2.60
N ALA A 195 0.39 3.17 -3.59
CA ALA A 195 1.68 3.83 -3.51
C ALA A 195 1.70 4.92 -2.43
N VAL A 196 0.67 5.77 -2.35
CA VAL A 196 0.55 6.79 -1.28
C VAL A 196 0.47 6.14 0.10
N ARG A 197 -0.35 5.07 0.24
CA ARG A 197 -0.46 4.35 1.50
C ARG A 197 0.87 3.72 1.92
N GLY A 198 1.58 3.10 0.99
CA GLY A 198 2.89 2.51 1.29
C GLY A 198 3.92 3.56 1.68
N LEU A 199 3.94 4.71 1.01
CA LEU A 199 4.81 5.83 1.37
C LEU A 199 4.51 6.39 2.76
N LEU A 200 3.23 6.48 3.13
CA LEU A 200 2.82 6.94 4.46
C LEU A 200 3.42 6.06 5.56
N HIS A 201 3.30 4.74 5.44
CA HIS A 201 3.86 3.82 6.42
C HIS A 201 5.39 3.86 6.44
N LEU A 202 6.04 3.73 5.27
CA LEU A 202 7.51 3.73 5.22
C LEU A 202 8.12 4.98 5.84
N CYS A 203 7.53 6.15 5.61
CA CYS A 203 8.06 7.43 6.08
C CYS A 203 7.63 7.80 7.51
N GLU A 204 7.19 6.82 8.30
CA GLU A 204 7.14 6.96 9.76
C GLU A 204 8.56 6.95 10.36
N THR A 205 9.55 6.44 9.63
CA THR A 205 10.97 6.52 10.01
C THR A 205 11.66 7.73 9.40
N LYS A 206 12.57 8.36 10.16
CA LYS A 206 13.36 9.51 9.70
C LYS A 206 14.21 9.18 8.47
N THR A 207 14.81 8.00 8.43
CA THR A 207 15.65 7.54 7.31
C THR A 207 14.85 7.46 6.02
N ASN A 208 13.61 6.96 6.07
CA ASN A 208 12.76 6.90 4.88
C ASN A 208 12.21 8.26 4.46
N VAL A 209 11.97 9.17 5.41
CA VAL A 209 11.67 10.57 5.08
C VAL A 209 12.83 11.19 4.28
N GLU A 210 14.07 10.99 4.71
CA GLU A 210 15.26 11.48 3.99
C GLU A 210 15.36 10.85 2.58
N ARG A 211 15.09 9.55 2.44
CA ARG A 211 15.00 8.86 1.14
C ARG A 211 13.91 9.48 0.26
N PHE A 212 12.71 9.71 0.80
CA PHE A 212 11.58 10.29 0.08
C PHE A 212 11.91 11.69 -0.46
N ILE A 213 12.51 12.52 0.38
CA ILE A 213 12.95 13.87 0.00
C ILE A 213 13.99 13.79 -1.12
N LYS A 214 15.02 12.95 -0.95
CA LYS A 214 16.11 12.79 -1.92
C LYS A 214 15.60 12.36 -3.30
N GLU A 215 14.58 11.51 -3.35
CA GLU A 215 13.94 11.02 -4.58
C GLU A 215 12.93 12.03 -5.20
N GLY A 216 12.83 13.23 -4.62
CA GLY A 216 11.99 14.33 -5.09
C GLY A 216 10.51 14.20 -4.69
N GLY A 217 10.20 13.45 -3.64
CA GLY A 217 8.82 13.13 -3.24
C GLY A 217 7.96 14.35 -2.93
N VAL A 218 8.57 15.42 -2.39
CA VAL A 218 7.94 16.73 -2.19
C VAL A 218 7.28 17.24 -3.48
N LYS A 219 8.04 17.29 -4.58
CA LYS A 219 7.53 17.78 -5.87
C LYS A 219 6.44 16.87 -6.41
N VAL A 220 6.62 15.55 -6.30
CA VAL A 220 5.63 14.55 -6.75
C VAL A 220 4.28 14.75 -6.05
N PHE A 221 4.30 14.97 -4.74
CA PHE A 221 3.08 15.22 -3.96
C PHE A 221 2.45 16.55 -4.34
N ALA A 222 3.24 17.61 -4.51
CA ALA A 222 2.73 18.89 -4.97
C ALA A 222 2.01 18.79 -6.33
N ASP A 223 2.59 18.03 -7.27
CA ASP A 223 2.04 17.81 -8.60
C ASP A 223 0.73 16.98 -8.58
N HIS A 224 0.54 16.11 -7.58
CA HIS A 224 -0.69 15.32 -7.40
C HIS A 224 -1.79 16.11 -6.70
N ILE A 225 -1.45 16.88 -5.66
CA ILE A 225 -2.42 17.73 -4.97
C ILE A 225 -2.95 18.79 -5.96
N SER A 226 -2.08 19.33 -6.81
CA SER A 226 -2.46 20.32 -7.84
C SER A 226 -3.40 19.76 -8.90
N SER A 227 -3.41 18.45 -9.15
CA SER A 227 -4.28 17.85 -10.18
C SER A 227 -5.74 17.64 -9.71
N GLY A 228 -6.10 18.08 -8.50
CA GLY A 228 -7.49 18.09 -8.03
C GLY A 228 -8.07 16.73 -7.63
N LYS A 229 -7.27 15.65 -7.61
CA LYS A 229 -7.71 14.32 -7.16
C LYS A 229 -7.80 14.25 -5.63
N LEU A 230 -8.91 14.76 -5.08
CA LEU A 230 -9.10 14.98 -3.63
C LEU A 230 -9.01 13.72 -2.76
N LEU A 231 -9.28 12.52 -3.30
CA LEU A 231 -9.38 11.27 -2.51
C LEU A 231 -8.12 10.92 -1.72
N LEU A 232 -6.94 11.38 -2.16
CA LEU A 232 -5.65 11.10 -1.52
C LEU A 232 -4.95 12.33 -0.96
N VAL A 233 -5.54 13.53 -1.16
CA VAL A 233 -4.94 14.80 -0.73
C VAL A 233 -4.71 14.82 0.77
N ASN A 234 -5.66 14.33 1.58
CA ASN A 234 -5.50 14.29 3.03
C ASN A 234 -4.28 13.47 3.47
N ASN A 235 -4.07 12.31 2.84
CA ASN A 235 -2.97 11.41 3.13
C ASN A 235 -1.64 12.06 2.77
N MET A 236 -1.53 12.60 1.55
CA MET A 236 -0.33 13.32 1.12
C MET A 236 -0.02 14.52 2.03
N LEU A 237 -1.02 15.33 2.37
CA LEU A 237 -0.84 16.48 3.25
C LEU A 237 -0.40 16.07 4.67
N SER A 238 -0.95 14.98 5.21
CA SER A 238 -0.56 14.49 6.54
C SER A 238 0.93 14.14 6.58
N MET A 239 1.46 13.51 5.53
CA MET A 239 2.89 13.24 5.38
C MET A 239 3.73 14.52 5.27
N LEU A 240 3.23 15.50 4.50
CA LEU A 240 3.91 16.78 4.31
C LEU A 240 3.99 17.61 5.58
N VAL A 241 3.02 17.49 6.49
CA VAL A 241 3.11 18.10 7.84
C VAL A 241 4.33 17.57 8.60
N VAL A 242 4.69 16.30 8.43
CA VAL A 242 5.87 15.72 9.07
C VAL A 242 7.15 16.22 8.41
N ILE A 243 7.18 16.21 7.07
CA ILE A 243 8.38 16.56 6.27
C ILE A 243 8.75 18.05 6.37
N THR A 244 7.76 18.93 6.44
CA THR A 244 7.99 20.40 6.46
C THR A 244 8.56 20.93 7.77
N LYS A 245 8.82 20.08 8.77
CA LYS A 245 9.49 20.46 10.02
C LYS A 245 11.01 20.66 9.87
N SER A 246 11.54 20.56 8.66
CA SER A 246 12.97 20.69 8.33
C SER A 246 13.21 21.93 7.46
N ALA A 247 14.16 22.79 7.85
CA ALA A 247 14.52 24.00 7.11
C ALA A 247 14.87 23.74 5.65
N LYS A 248 15.69 22.70 5.40
CA LYS A 248 16.06 22.30 4.04
C LYS A 248 14.83 21.95 3.20
N ASP A 249 13.88 21.23 3.78
CA ASP A 249 12.73 20.69 3.05
C ASP A 249 11.65 21.75 2.85
N SER A 250 11.51 22.66 3.80
CA SER A 250 10.66 23.85 3.66
C SER A 250 11.09 24.73 2.49
N VAL A 251 12.40 24.92 2.28
CA VAL A 251 12.93 25.62 1.11
C VAL A 251 12.58 24.90 -0.20
N ILE A 252 12.72 23.56 -0.25
CA ILE A 252 12.36 22.75 -1.43
C ILE A 252 10.87 22.90 -1.72
N TRP A 253 10.02 22.82 -0.69
CA TRP A 253 8.57 22.95 -0.82
C TRP A 253 8.17 24.34 -1.31
N ARG A 254 8.75 25.42 -0.76
CA ARG A 254 8.52 26.79 -1.24
C ARG A 254 8.89 26.94 -2.71
N LYS A 255 10.09 26.46 -3.11
CA LYS A 255 10.55 26.51 -4.52
C LYS A 255 9.66 25.71 -5.46
N ALA A 256 8.96 24.68 -4.97
CA ALA A 256 7.98 23.91 -5.71
C ALA A 256 6.57 24.54 -5.74
N ASN A 257 6.44 25.86 -5.53
CA ASN A 257 5.16 26.58 -5.44
C ASN A 257 4.25 26.10 -4.31
N GLY A 258 4.82 25.50 -3.26
CA GLY A 258 4.06 24.88 -2.18
C GLY A 258 3.10 25.81 -1.44
N ILE A 259 3.43 27.10 -1.34
CA ILE A 259 2.57 28.11 -0.70
C ILE A 259 1.32 28.37 -1.55
N LYS A 260 1.51 28.54 -2.87
CA LYS A 260 0.41 28.72 -3.82
C LYS A 260 -0.52 27.50 -3.83
N LEU A 261 0.04 26.30 -3.73
CA LEU A 261 -0.72 25.06 -3.60
C LEU A 261 -1.53 24.98 -2.30
N MET A 262 -0.95 25.34 -1.15
CA MET A 262 -1.70 25.41 0.10
C MET A 262 -2.82 26.45 0.01
N ALA A 263 -2.56 27.59 -0.65
CA ALA A 263 -3.57 28.60 -0.88
C ALA A 263 -4.76 28.08 -1.68
N SER A 264 -4.52 27.36 -2.78
CA SER A 264 -5.60 26.77 -3.59
C SER A 264 -6.43 25.75 -2.79
N VAL A 265 -5.79 24.93 -1.95
CA VAL A 265 -6.49 23.96 -1.10
C VAL A 265 -7.32 24.66 -0.01
N LEU A 266 -6.79 25.71 0.63
CA LEU A 266 -7.50 26.47 1.67
C LEU A 266 -8.72 27.24 1.13
N ARG A 267 -8.58 27.81 -0.07
CA ARG A 267 -9.67 28.52 -0.76
C ARG A 267 -10.79 27.62 -1.21
N ASN A 268 -10.50 26.34 -1.48
CA ASN A 268 -11.55 25.38 -1.84
C ASN A 268 -12.51 25.20 -0.66
N ARG A 269 -13.78 25.57 -0.87
CA ARG A 269 -14.84 25.51 0.15
C ARG A 269 -15.29 24.08 0.44
N GLU A 270 -15.17 23.17 -0.52
CA GLU A 270 -15.55 21.77 -0.41
C GLU A 270 -14.51 20.93 0.35
N CYS A 271 -13.30 21.46 0.54
CA CYS A 271 -12.26 20.78 1.30
C CYS A 271 -12.67 20.61 2.78
N ALA A 272 -12.67 19.36 3.23
CA ALA A 272 -12.95 19.01 4.62
C ALA A 272 -12.01 19.74 5.60
N LEU A 273 -12.50 20.01 6.81
CA LEU A 273 -11.74 20.75 7.83
C LEU A 273 -10.38 20.09 8.16
N LYS A 274 -10.31 18.76 8.14
CA LYS A 274 -9.05 18.00 8.33
C LYS A 274 -7.97 18.32 7.28
N VAL A 275 -8.38 18.53 6.03
CA VAL A 275 -7.48 18.91 4.93
C VAL A 275 -6.97 20.32 5.17
N LYS A 276 -7.86 21.25 5.53
CA LYS A 276 -7.49 22.63 5.89
C LYS A 276 -6.56 22.69 7.10
N ALA A 277 -6.79 21.82 8.08
CA ALA A 277 -5.91 21.67 9.25
C ALA A 277 -4.48 21.32 8.83
N CYS A 278 -4.31 20.32 7.95
CA CYS A 278 -2.99 19.93 7.45
C CYS A 278 -2.32 21.07 6.68
N CYS A 279 -3.06 21.80 5.84
CA CYS A 279 -2.53 22.95 5.12
C CYS A 279 -2.03 24.06 6.04
N ILE A 280 -2.76 24.38 7.11
CA ILE A 280 -2.32 25.38 8.09
C ILE A 280 -1.07 24.92 8.84
N HIS A 281 -1.00 23.65 9.22
CA HIS A 281 0.22 23.10 9.84
C HIS A 281 1.42 23.19 8.90
N ILE A 282 1.23 22.88 7.62
CA ILE A 282 2.28 23.01 6.60
C ILE A 282 2.72 24.47 6.48
N LEU A 283 1.78 25.41 6.32
CA LEU A 283 2.12 26.83 6.18
C LEU A 283 2.87 27.36 7.42
N GLU A 284 2.44 27.00 8.63
CA GLU A 284 3.13 27.38 9.85
C GLU A 284 4.56 26.83 9.89
N ASN A 285 4.74 25.54 9.59
CA ASN A 285 6.06 24.92 9.51
C ASN A 285 6.95 25.63 8.49
N LEU A 286 6.43 25.96 7.31
CA LEU A 286 7.18 26.69 6.27
C LEU A 286 7.61 28.07 6.77
N CYS A 287 6.73 28.82 7.44
CA CYS A 287 7.06 30.13 8.00
C CYS A 287 8.12 30.04 9.10
N LEU A 288 8.04 29.04 9.97
CA LEU A 288 9.01 28.84 11.05
C LEU A 288 10.39 28.41 10.56
N MET A 289 10.42 27.61 9.50
CA MET A 289 11.63 26.96 9.01
C MET A 289 12.31 27.72 7.85
N ASP A 290 11.54 28.52 7.10
CA ASP A 290 12.01 29.35 5.99
C ASP A 290 11.26 30.69 6.00
N PRO A 291 11.79 31.74 6.68
CA PRO A 291 11.13 33.04 6.82
C PRO A 291 10.73 33.71 5.49
N GLU A 292 11.43 33.39 4.39
CA GLU A 292 11.07 33.86 3.04
C GLU A 292 9.70 33.35 2.58
N SER A 293 9.15 32.33 3.25
CA SER A 293 7.79 31.84 3.04
C SER A 293 6.72 32.85 3.47
N LEU A 294 7.02 33.79 4.37
CA LEU A 294 6.05 34.79 4.82
C LEU A 294 5.73 35.81 3.72
N ARG A 295 6.68 36.15 2.86
CA ARG A 295 6.51 37.15 1.81
C ARG A 295 5.34 36.85 0.87
N PRO A 296 5.27 35.68 0.19
CA PRO A 296 4.14 35.37 -0.69
C PRO A 296 2.81 35.22 0.07
N ILE A 297 2.83 34.90 1.37
CA ILE A 297 1.60 34.88 2.19
C ILE A 297 1.12 36.31 2.47
N ARG A 298 2.03 37.25 2.79
CA ARG A 298 1.71 38.66 3.02
C ARG A 298 1.14 39.34 1.76
N GLU A 299 1.69 39.00 0.60
CA GLU A 299 1.28 39.54 -0.70
C GLU A 299 -0.11 39.01 -1.15
N ASP A 300 -0.53 37.85 -0.65
CA ASP A 300 -1.77 37.18 -1.06
C ASP A 300 -2.97 37.53 -0.13
N THR A 301 -3.82 38.44 -0.57
CA THR A 301 -4.99 38.92 0.19
C THR A 301 -6.01 37.83 0.50
N GLU A 302 -6.31 36.95 -0.46
CA GLU A 302 -7.29 35.88 -0.29
C GLU A 302 -6.78 34.80 0.67
N LEU A 303 -5.50 34.43 0.56
CA LEU A 303 -4.89 33.47 1.48
C LEU A 303 -4.93 34.01 2.91
N ARG A 304 -4.57 35.28 3.11
CA ARG A 304 -4.69 35.93 4.44
C ARG A 304 -6.11 35.89 4.97
N ALA A 305 -7.11 36.17 4.12
CA ALA A 305 -8.51 36.07 4.53
C ALA A 305 -8.89 34.64 4.97
N CYS A 306 -8.44 33.61 4.24
CA CYS A 306 -8.64 32.21 4.63
C CYS A 306 -7.95 31.87 5.97
N ILE A 307 -6.71 32.32 6.18
CA ILE A 307 -5.97 32.10 7.44
C ILE A 307 -6.70 32.80 8.60
N SER A 308 -7.14 34.05 8.41
CA SER A 308 -7.91 34.79 9.42
C SER A 308 -9.22 34.10 9.79
N GLN A 309 -9.96 33.57 8.81
CA GLN A 309 -11.16 32.77 9.08
C GLN A 309 -10.84 31.52 9.89
N LEU A 310 -9.72 30.85 9.62
CA LEU A 310 -9.28 29.68 10.38
C LEU A 310 -8.79 30.05 11.80
N GLY A 311 -8.31 31.27 12.01
CA GLY A 311 -8.04 31.84 13.34
C GLY A 311 -9.30 32.05 14.21
N LEU A 312 -10.49 32.00 13.60
CA LEU A 312 -11.78 32.03 14.30
C LEU A 312 -12.42 30.64 14.43
N CYS A 313 -11.73 29.58 13.99
CA CYS A 313 -12.25 28.22 14.04
C CYS A 313 -12.35 27.72 15.49
N LYS A 314 -13.41 26.96 15.82
CA LYS A 314 -13.55 26.32 17.14
C LYS A 314 -12.51 25.24 17.42
N ASN A 315 -11.84 24.72 16.39
CA ASN A 315 -10.77 23.75 16.58
C ASN A 315 -9.51 24.47 17.06
N MET A 316 -9.18 24.30 18.34
CA MET A 316 -8.05 24.96 19.01
C MET A 316 -6.72 24.76 18.30
N SER A 317 -6.45 23.58 17.75
CA SER A 317 -5.20 23.32 17.03
C SER A 317 -5.09 24.15 15.76
N ILE A 318 -6.16 24.20 14.96
CA ILE A 318 -6.20 25.03 13.74
C ILE A 318 -6.11 26.51 14.08
N GLN A 319 -6.90 26.95 15.06
CA GLN A 319 -6.94 28.34 15.50
C GLN A 319 -5.57 28.82 15.96
N THR A 320 -4.92 28.09 16.87
CA THR A 320 -3.62 28.48 17.44
C THR A 320 -2.57 28.68 16.34
N LYS A 321 -2.52 27.76 15.37
CA LYS A 321 -1.54 27.80 14.27
C LYS A 321 -1.83 28.91 13.27
N ALA A 322 -3.11 29.13 12.96
CA ALA A 322 -3.51 30.24 12.10
C ALA A 322 -3.17 31.60 12.74
N LEU A 323 -3.45 31.77 14.03
CA LEU A 323 -3.09 32.97 14.79
C LEU A 323 -1.58 33.17 14.87
N HIS A 324 -0.81 32.09 15.00
CA HIS A 324 0.64 32.16 14.98
C HIS A 324 1.19 32.65 13.64
N ILE A 325 0.67 32.14 12.51
CA ILE A 325 1.03 32.66 11.18
C ILE A 325 0.66 34.14 11.06
N ILE A 326 -0.52 34.54 11.54
CA ILE A 326 -0.94 35.94 11.57
C ILE A 326 0.05 36.79 12.35
N HIS A 327 0.45 36.36 13.54
CA HIS A 327 1.43 37.05 14.36
C HIS A 327 2.78 37.21 13.63
N MET A 328 3.29 36.15 13.01
CA MET A 328 4.51 36.19 12.20
C MET A 328 4.40 37.11 10.97
N MET A 329 3.20 37.38 10.46
CA MET A 329 3.04 38.28 9.32
C MET A 329 3.18 39.76 9.70
N TYR A 330 2.95 40.13 10.96
CA TYR A 330 2.93 41.53 11.42
C TYR A 330 4.16 41.93 12.25
N ASN A 331 5.02 40.97 12.58
CA ASN A 331 6.35 41.19 13.16
C ASN A 331 7.45 40.94 12.14
#